data_AF-A0A0T5ZIP8-F1
#
_entry.id   AF-A0A0T5ZIP8-F1
#
_cell.length_a   1.000
_cell.length_b   1.000
_cell.length_c   1.000
_cell.angle_alpha   90.00
_cell.angle_beta   90.00
_cell.angle_gamma   90.00
#
_symmetry.space_group_name_H-M   'P 1'
#
loop_
_entity.id
_entity.type
_entity.pdbx_description
1 polymer ?
#
loop_
_entity_poly.entity_id
_entity_poly.type
_entity_poly.pdbx_seq_one_letter_code
_entity_poly.pdbx_strand_id
1 'polypeptide(L)'
;MGVASLLLIAAGAALIAVAGLRVREPYRRYMALREQEQNLARYDSWRGGRRTAAPETQPSSARLMQAELRRQAQRWMAVGGVGLLLVFLGFWLA
;
A
#
# COMPACT_ATOMS: atom_id res chain seq x y z
N MET A 1 12.20 -19.95 26.75
CA MET A 1 11.01 -19.41 26.08
C MET A 1 9.78 -19.53 26.96
N GLY A 2 9.30 -18.41 27.51
CA GLY A 2 8.05 -18.37 28.29
C GLY A 2 6.79 -18.31 27.42
N VAL A 3 5.63 -18.67 27.98
CA VAL A 3 4.33 -18.64 27.29
C VAL A 3 4.03 -17.26 26.68
N ALA A 4 4.38 -16.17 27.38
CA ALA A 4 4.23 -14.81 26.88
C ALA A 4 5.04 -14.53 25.60
N SER A 5 6.27 -15.03 25.52
CA SER A 5 7.12 -14.89 24.32
C SER A 5 6.50 -15.61 23.12
N LEU A 6 5.99 -16.83 23.32
CA LEU A 6 5.30 -17.59 22.26
C LEU A 6 4.04 -16.87 21.76
N LEU A 7 3.25 -16.27 22.66
CA LEU A 7 2.07 -15.49 22.29
C LEU A 7 2.43 -14.27 21.46
N LEU A 8 3.50 -13.55 21.80
CA LEU A 8 3.99 -12.40 21.02
C LEU A 8 4.42 -12.80 19.60
N ILE A 9 5.15 -13.91 19.48
CA ILE A 9 5.58 -14.43 18.18
C ILE A 9 4.36 -14.83 17.34
N ALA A 10 3.43 -15.59 17.92
CA ALA A 10 2.23 -16.05 17.21
C ALA A 10 1.34 -14.88 16.76
N ALA A 11 1.10 -13.91 17.65
CA ALA A 11 0.33 -12.72 17.33
C ALA A 11 1.01 -11.86 16.24
N GLY A 12 2.33 -11.67 16.35
CA GLY A 12 3.11 -10.93 15.36
C GLY A 12 3.09 -11.61 13.98
N ALA A 13 3.26 -12.93 13.93
CA ALA A 13 3.18 -13.71 12.70
C ALA A 13 1.79 -13.62 12.06
N ALA A 14 0.72 -13.68 12.87
CA ALA A 14 -0.65 -13.52 12.38
C ALA A 14 -0.88 -12.12 11.78
N LEU A 15 -0.39 -11.05 12.40
CA LEU A 15 -0.49 -9.69 11.88
C LEU A 15 0.25 -9.53 10.54
N ILE A 16 1.45 -10.09 10.42
CA ILE A 16 2.22 -10.07 9.16
C ILE A 16 1.44 -10.78 8.05
N ALA A 17 0.88 -11.96 8.34
CA ALA A 17 0.10 -12.72 7.37
C ALA A 17 -1.14 -11.94 6.89
N VAL A 18 -1.92 -11.38 7.82
CA VAL A 18 -3.11 -10.58 7.50
C VAL A 18 -2.73 -9.33 6.71
N ALA A 19 -1.68 -8.61 7.12
CA ALA A 19 -1.18 -7.44 6.41
C ALA A 19 -0.78 -7.79 4.98
N GLY A 20 -0.05 -8.89 4.76
CA GLY A 20 0.36 -9.34 3.43
C GLY A 20 -0.83 -9.66 2.51
N LEU A 21 -1.87 -10.32 3.04
CA LEU A 21 -3.09 -10.59 2.29
C LEU A 21 -3.85 -9.31 1.93
N ARG A 22 -3.92 -8.37 2.87
CA ARG A 22 -4.68 -7.12 2.71
C ARG A 22 -3.97 -6.05 1.89
N VAL A 23 -2.64 -6.05 1.82
CA VAL A 23 -1.86 -5.13 0.96
C VAL A 23 -1.99 -5.49 -0.52
N ARG A 24 -2.16 -6.78 -0.85
CA ARG A 24 -2.09 -7.27 -2.23
C ARG A 24 -3.14 -6.64 -3.14
N GLU A 25 -4.39 -6.61 -2.71
CA GLU A 25 -5.48 -6.09 -3.52
C GLU A 25 -5.37 -4.58 -3.84
N PRO A 26 -5.21 -3.67 -2.86
CA PRO A 26 -5.06 -2.25 -3.16
C PRO A 26 -3.80 -1.95 -3.98
N TYR A 27 -2.73 -2.71 -3.77
CA TYR A 27 -1.50 -2.55 -4.55
C TYR A 27 -1.68 -2.93 -6.02
N ARG A 28 -2.39 -4.03 -6.32
CA ARG A 28 -2.70 -4.42 -7.71
C ARG A 28 -3.53 -3.36 -8.42
N ARG A 29 -4.56 -2.83 -7.75
CA ARG A 29 -5.41 -1.76 -8.30
C ARG A 29 -4.62 -0.46 -8.52
N TYR A 30 -3.75 -0.11 -7.58
CA TYR A 30 -2.85 1.04 -7.72
C TYR A 30 -1.94 0.91 -8.95
N MET A 31 -1.32 -0.26 -9.15
CA MET A 31 -0.46 -0.48 -10.31
C MET A 31 -1.23 -0.46 -11.64
N ALA A 32 -2.43 -1.04 -11.69
CA ALA A 32 -3.28 -0.98 -12.88
C ALA A 32 -3.65 0.47 -13.26
N LEU A 33 -4.01 1.31 -12.27
CA LEU A 33 -4.31 2.72 -12.51
C LEU A 33 -3.06 3.49 -12.97
N ARG A 34 -1.90 3.19 -12.39
CA ARG A 34 -0.64 3.83 -12.77
C ARG A 34 -0.25 3.52 -14.21
N GLU A 35 -0.47 2.29 -14.65
CA GLU A 35 -0.21 1.87 -16.03
C GLU A 35 -1.14 2.60 -17.03
N GLN A 36 -2.43 2.74 -16.68
CA GLN A 36 -3.39 3.52 -17.48
C GLN A 36 -2.98 4.98 -17.60
N GLU A 37 -2.57 5.62 -16.49
CA GLU A 37 -2.11 7.02 -16.52
C GLU A 37 -0.86 7.20 -17.38
N GLN A 38 0.09 6.26 -17.34
CA GLN A 38 1.28 6.29 -18.19
C GLN A 38 0.94 6.17 -19.68
N ASN A 39 -0.03 5.30 -20.01
CA ASN A 39 -0.51 5.15 -21.37
C ASN A 39 -1.21 6.41 -21.86
N LEU A 40 -2.11 6.99 -21.05
CA LEU A 40 -2.77 8.25 -21.36
C LEU A 40 -1.77 9.38 -21.58
N ALA A 41 -0.77 9.52 -20.70
CA ALA A 41 0.29 10.52 -20.83
C ALA A 41 1.08 10.38 -22.14
N ARG A 42 1.32 9.14 -22.60
CA ARG A 42 1.97 8.85 -23.88
C ARG A 42 1.08 9.18 -25.08
N TYR A 43 -0.22 8.88 -25.00
CA TYR A 43 -1.17 9.25 -26.05
C TYR A 43 -1.30 10.77 -26.16
N ASP A 44 -1.36 11.47 -25.03
CA ASP A 44 -1.43 12.94 -24.99
C ASP A 44 -0.16 13.60 -25.56
N SER A 45 1.02 13.03 -25.29
CA SER A 45 2.28 13.55 -25.83
C SER A 45 2.38 13.37 -27.35
N TRP A 46 1.86 12.26 -27.88
CA TRP A 46 1.81 12.03 -29.33
C TRP A 46 0.80 12.94 -30.05
N ARG A 47 -0.30 13.35 -29.39
CA ARG A 47 -1.32 14.25 -29.95
C ARG A 47 -0.99 15.75 -29.82
N GLY A 48 0.27 16.10 -29.57
CA GLY A 48 0.72 17.49 -29.53
C GLY A 48 0.55 18.19 -28.18
N GLY A 49 0.15 17.48 -27.12
CA GLY A 49 0.21 17.94 -25.73
C GLY A 49 -0.71 19.10 -25.34
N ARG A 50 -1.54 18.88 -24.31
CA ARG A 50 -2.23 19.89 -23.48
C ARG A 50 -3.23 20.83 -24.17
N ARG A 51 -4.35 20.29 -24.66
CA ARG A 51 -5.61 21.08 -24.80
C ARG A 51 -6.67 20.79 -23.74
N THR A 52 -6.48 19.74 -22.94
CA THR A 52 -7.45 19.24 -21.95
C THR A 52 -6.88 19.11 -20.54
N ALA A 53 -5.79 19.83 -20.23
CA ALA A 53 -5.32 19.92 -18.86
C ALA A 53 -6.34 20.75 -18.07
N ALA A 54 -7.26 20.07 -17.38
CA ALA A 54 -8.04 20.68 -16.32
C ALA A 54 -7.10 21.47 -15.38
N PRO A 55 -7.54 22.59 -14.80
CA PRO A 55 -6.69 23.43 -13.96
C PRO A 55 -5.88 22.59 -12.96
N GLU A 56 -4.56 22.82 -12.88
CA GLU A 56 -3.64 22.09 -11.99
C GLU A 56 -4.06 22.12 -10.51
N THR A 57 -5.01 22.99 -10.16
CA THR A 57 -5.58 23.17 -8.84
C THR A 57 -6.58 22.08 -8.41
N GLN A 58 -7.12 21.25 -9.31
CA GLN A 58 -7.99 20.12 -8.92
C GLN A 58 -7.39 18.76 -9.26
N PRO A 59 -7.08 17.90 -8.26
CA PRO A 59 -6.65 16.54 -8.52
C PRO A 59 -7.79 15.76 -9.19
N SER A 60 -7.48 15.09 -10.31
CA SER A 60 -8.44 14.21 -10.98
C SER A 60 -8.94 13.11 -10.03
N SER A 61 -10.17 12.63 -10.25
CA SER A 61 -10.74 11.52 -9.49
C SER A 61 -9.84 10.28 -9.49
N ALA A 62 -9.12 10.02 -10.59
CA ALA A 62 -8.12 8.97 -10.68
C ALA A 62 -6.95 9.18 -9.70
N ARG A 63 -6.40 10.40 -9.61
CA ARG A 63 -5.32 10.73 -8.67
C ARG A 63 -5.78 10.63 -7.22
N LEU A 64 -7.01 11.06 -6.92
CA LEU A 64 -7.60 10.91 -5.59
C LEU A 64 -7.74 9.43 -5.21
N MET A 65 -8.22 8.59 -6.14
CA MET A 65 -8.33 7.15 -5.93
C MET A 65 -6.96 6.49 -5.71
N GLN A 66 -5.94 6.86 -6.49
CA GLN A 66 -4.57 6.39 -6.29
C GLN A 66 -4.02 6.78 -4.92
N ALA A 67 -4.25 8.02 -4.48
CA ALA A 67 -3.82 8.49 -3.16
C ALA A 67 -4.47 7.68 -2.03
N GLU A 68 -5.76 7.35 -2.17
CA GLU A 68 -6.47 6.55 -1.18
C GLU A 68 -5.98 5.10 -1.15
N LEU A 69 -5.79 4.46 -2.31
CA LEU A 69 -5.21 3.11 -2.41
C LEU A 69 -3.81 3.05 -1.80
N ARG A 70 -2.99 4.09 -2.03
CA ARG A 70 -1.67 4.22 -1.41
C ARG A 70 -1.76 4.32 0.11
N ARG A 71 -2.69 5.12 0.65
CA ARG A 71 -2.92 5.23 2.10
C ARG A 71 -3.42 3.91 2.69
N GLN A 72 -4.28 3.17 1.99
CA GLN A 72 -4.71 1.84 2.42
C GLN A 72 -3.55 0.87 2.48
N ALA A 73 -2.71 0.83 1.44
CA ALA A 73 -1.50 0.00 1.44
C ALA A 73 -0.53 0.39 2.57
N GLN A 74 -0.34 1.69 2.83
CA GLN A 74 0.49 2.19 3.94
C GLN A 74 -0.03 1.76 5.31
N ARG A 75 -1.35 1.82 5.53
CA ARG A 75 -1.96 1.35 6.79
C ARG A 75 -1.66 -0.12 7.03
N TRP A 76 -1.85 -0.97 6.03
CA TRP A 76 -1.56 -2.40 6.15
C TRP A 76 -0.06 -2.69 6.27
N MET A 77 0.80 -1.92 5.60
CA MET A 77 2.26 -2.00 5.84
C MET A 77 2.62 -1.64 7.29
N ALA A 78 2.00 -0.61 7.87
CA ALA A 78 2.22 -0.24 9.26
C ALA A 78 1.78 -1.36 10.21
N VAL A 79 0.62 -1.98 9.97
CA VAL A 79 0.15 -3.16 10.72
C VAL A 79 1.14 -4.33 10.61
N GLY A 80 1.65 -4.61 9.41
CA GLY A 80 2.69 -5.62 9.21
C GLY A 80 3.99 -5.29 9.95
N GLY A 81 4.38 -4.02 9.98
CA GLY A 81 5.54 -3.53 10.74
C GLY A 81 5.39 -3.73 12.25
N VAL A 82 4.20 -3.46 12.81
CA VAL A 82 3.89 -3.78 14.21
C VAL A 82 3.98 -5.28 14.46
N GLY A 83 3.46 -6.12 13.56
CA GLY A 83 3.60 -7.57 13.65
C GLY A 83 5.07 -8.02 13.70
N LEU A 84 5.93 -7.41 12.87
CA LEU A 84 7.36 -7.70 12.84
C LEU A 84 8.07 -7.29 14.13
N LEU A 85 7.71 -6.14 14.72
CA LEU A 85 8.19 -5.73 16.04
C LEU A 85 7.78 -6.73 17.13
N LEU A 86 6.53 -7.23 17.12
CA LEU A 86 6.07 -8.21 18.10
C LEU A 86 6.82 -9.54 18.00
N VAL A 87 7.09 -10.03 16.78
CA VAL A 87 7.91 -11.23 16.58
C VAL A 87 9.32 -11.00 17.15
N PHE A 88 9.93 -9.85 16.83
CA PHE A 88 11.27 -9.52 17.32
C PHE A 88 11.34 -9.44 18.85
N LEU A 89 10.39 -8.73 19.48
CA LEU A 89 10.23 -8.66 20.93
C LEU A 89 10.00 -10.04 21.55
N GLY A 90 9.18 -10.86 20.91
CA GLY A 90 8.92 -12.22 21.33
C GLY A 90 10.20 -13.06 21.38
N PHE A 91 11.06 -12.98 20.35
CA PHE A 91 12.36 -13.65 20.35
C PHE A 91 13.36 -13.04 21.34
N TRP A 92 13.37 -11.72 21.51
CA TRP A 92 14.25 -11.04 22.46
C TRP A 92 13.98 -11.41 23.92
N LEU A 93 12.70 -11.63 24.25
CA LEU A 93 12.24 -12.01 25.59
C LEU A 93 12.25 -13.54 25.83
N ALA A 94 12.64 -14.34 24.84
CA ALA A 94 12.51 -15.80 24.86
C ALA A 94 13.64 -16.52 25.58
#